data_AF-A0A1L7WBE7-F1
#
_entry.id   AF-A0A1L7WBE7-F1
#
_cell.length_a   1.000
_cell.length_b   1.000
_cell.length_c   1.000
_cell.angle_alpha   90.00
_cell.angle_beta   90.00
_cell.angle_gamma   90.00
#
_symmetry.space_group_name_H-M   'P 1'
#
loop_
_entity.id
_entity.type
_entity.pdbx_description
1 polymer ?
#
loop_
_entity_poly.entity_id
_entity_poly.type
_entity_poly.pdbx_seq_one_letter_code
_entity_poly.pdbx_strand_id
1 'polypeptide(L)'
;MEYCEPCNRSFVDPHALKQHLESKHPNTYCFRCKKHFSHSSAKQQHITDSSYHHICYNCPQKPDFDSESNLQNHYKTHAKKTVECLGCSRVFISDSAMVLHPEAGYCQSGADEDYVTECALECYQSGQYTSDDPAFDFQCPACGTPFSLMSALLQHAESVVTCDEHLERNMSLGKFLHYLRMCMRKL
;
A
#
# COMPACT_ATOMS: atom_id res chain seq x y z
N MET A 1 27.42 9.05 29.42
CA MET A 1 27.62 10.46 29.01
C MET A 1 27.61 10.46 27.50
N GLU A 2 26.72 11.24 26.92
CA GLU A 2 26.55 11.34 25.46
C GLU A 2 27.46 12.44 24.93
N TYR A 3 27.96 12.31 23.70
CA TYR A 3 29.02 13.17 23.20
C TYR A 3 28.83 13.54 21.72
N CYS A 4 29.04 14.82 21.41
CA CYS A 4 29.11 15.34 20.05
C CYS A 4 30.57 15.64 19.71
N GLU A 5 31.19 14.77 18.92
CA GLU A 5 32.59 14.91 18.48
C GLU A 5 32.85 16.19 17.66
N PRO A 6 32.02 16.57 16.67
CA PRO A 6 32.21 17.80 15.90
C PRO A 6 32.20 19.09 16.74
N CYS A 7 31.49 19.09 17.87
CA CYS A 7 31.42 20.23 18.77
C CYS A 7 32.28 20.08 20.03
N ASN A 8 32.96 18.93 20.19
CA ASN A 8 33.68 18.55 21.40
C ASN A 8 32.86 18.82 22.68
N ARG A 9 31.60 18.38 22.71
CA ARG A 9 30.65 18.69 23.79
C ARG A 9 29.96 17.45 24.32
N SER A 10 29.92 17.33 25.65
CA SER A 10 29.20 16.27 26.36
C SER A 10 27.81 16.71 26.79
N PHE A 11 26.87 15.76 26.83
CA PHE A 11 25.48 15.95 27.19
C PHE A 11 25.09 14.98 28.31
N VAL A 12 24.14 15.45 29.14
CA VAL A 12 23.69 14.75 30.34
C VAL A 12 22.97 13.44 30.01
N ASP A 13 22.25 13.38 28.88
CA ASP A 13 21.48 12.23 28.44
C ASP A 13 21.30 12.22 26.89
N PRO A 14 20.76 11.10 26.32
CA PRO A 14 20.53 10.98 24.88
C PRO A 14 19.52 11.97 24.30
N HIS A 15 18.58 12.45 25.11
CA HIS A 15 17.59 13.43 24.65
C HIS A 15 18.23 14.79 24.42
N ALA A 16 19.09 15.24 25.35
CA ALA A 16 19.85 16.47 25.22
C ALA A 16 20.81 16.44 24.02
N LEU A 17 21.49 15.31 23.77
CA LEU A 17 22.31 15.15 22.56
C LEU A 17 21.44 15.19 21.29
N LYS A 18 20.30 14.51 21.27
CA LYS A 18 19.39 14.52 20.11
C LYS A 18 18.93 15.94 19.76
N GLN A 19 18.45 16.71 20.74
CA GLN A 19 18.04 18.11 20.53
C GLN A 19 19.20 18.98 20.00
N HIS A 20 20.42 18.75 20.51
CA HIS A 20 21.61 19.43 20.00
C HIS A 20 21.89 19.07 18.53
N LEU A 21 21.84 17.78 18.17
CA LEU A 21 22.07 17.33 16.80
C LEU A 21 21.01 17.86 15.83
N GLU A 22 19.74 17.89 16.24
CA GLU A 22 18.63 18.42 15.42
C GLU A 22 18.78 19.93 15.18
N SER A 23 19.30 20.68 16.15
CA SER A 23 19.46 22.13 16.05
C SER A 23 20.78 22.57 15.41
N LYS A 24 21.88 21.85 15.61
CA LYS A 24 23.24 22.24 15.17
C LYS A 24 23.77 21.44 13.99
N HIS A 25 23.31 20.20 13.80
CA HIS A 25 23.78 19.30 12.75
C HIS A 25 22.66 18.70 11.87
N PRO A 26 21.54 19.40 11.58
CA PRO A 26 20.39 18.81 10.87
C PRO A 26 20.77 18.27 9.47
N ASN A 27 21.72 18.94 8.80
CA ASN A 27 22.14 18.60 7.45
C ASN A 27 23.40 17.72 7.39
N THR A 28 24.08 17.48 8.51
CA THR A 28 25.34 16.71 8.55
C THR A 28 25.27 15.46 9.41
N TYR A 29 24.22 15.30 10.23
CA TYR A 29 23.99 14.08 11.00
C TYR A 29 22.86 13.25 10.39
N CYS A 30 23.12 11.95 10.18
CA CYS A 30 22.09 10.96 9.84
C CYS A 30 21.60 10.28 11.13
N PHE A 31 20.35 10.52 11.52
CA PHE A 31 19.78 9.95 12.74
C PHE A 31 19.56 8.45 12.67
N ARG A 32 19.13 7.94 11.51
CA ARG A 32 18.90 6.50 11.30
C ARG A 32 20.19 5.71 11.46
N CYS A 33 21.26 6.16 10.83
CA CYS A 33 22.57 5.49 10.90
C CYS A 33 23.45 5.98 12.06
N LYS A 34 22.96 6.94 12.87
CA LYS A 34 23.69 7.60 13.97
C LYS A 34 25.08 8.08 13.56
N LYS A 35 25.22 8.63 12.35
CA LYS A 35 26.52 8.94 11.71
C LYS A 35 26.64 10.41 11.34
N HIS A 36 27.79 11.01 11.65
CA HIS A 36 28.13 12.37 11.23
C HIS A 36 28.88 12.38 9.90
N PHE A 37 28.65 13.42 9.09
CA PHE A 37 29.27 13.66 7.80
C PHE A 37 29.93 15.03 7.79
N SER A 38 31.01 15.17 7.01
CA SER A 38 31.75 16.43 6.94
C SER A 38 30.93 17.57 6.30
N HIS A 39 30.07 17.25 5.33
CA HIS A 39 29.23 18.21 4.62
C HIS A 39 27.88 17.60 4.24
N SER A 40 26.90 18.45 3.91
CA SER A 40 25.55 18.01 3.56
C SER A 40 25.49 17.11 2.31
N SER A 41 26.33 17.37 1.32
CA SER A 41 26.43 16.53 0.11
C SER A 41 26.87 15.10 0.44
N ALA A 42 27.83 14.94 1.36
CA ALA A 42 28.30 13.63 1.79
C ALA A 42 27.22 12.84 2.54
N LYS A 43 26.42 13.51 3.38
CA LYS A 43 25.23 12.90 4.02
C LYS A 43 24.20 12.49 2.96
N GLN A 44 23.92 13.36 2.00
CA GLN A 44 22.94 13.08 0.95
C GLN A 44 23.36 11.90 0.09
N GLN A 45 24.63 11.84 -0.31
CA GLN A 45 25.17 10.71 -1.06
C GLN A 45 25.05 9.42 -0.24
N HIS A 46 25.43 9.44 1.04
CA HIS A 46 25.25 8.28 1.92
C HIS A 46 23.79 7.81 1.98
N ILE A 47 22.84 8.73 2.10
CA ILE A 47 21.41 8.41 2.14
C ILE A 47 20.96 7.79 0.82
N THR A 48 21.38 8.36 -0.31
CA THR A 48 21.00 7.88 -1.64
C THR A 48 21.59 6.51 -1.97
N ASP A 49 22.83 6.24 -1.53
CA ASP A 49 23.54 5.00 -1.84
C ASP A 49 23.26 3.87 -0.83
N SER A 50 22.53 4.14 0.25
CA SER A 50 22.31 3.20 1.34
C SER A 50 20.99 2.42 1.19
N SER A 51 21.07 1.10 1.31
CA SER A 51 19.90 0.21 1.39
C SER A 51 19.10 0.34 2.69
N TYR A 52 19.58 1.10 3.68
CA TYR A 52 18.88 1.36 4.95
C TYR A 52 17.93 2.55 4.88
N HIS A 53 17.94 3.31 3.79
CA HIS A 53 17.11 4.48 3.59
C HIS A 53 16.08 4.23 2.50
N HIS A 54 14.82 4.54 2.78
CA HIS A 54 13.69 4.30 1.87
C HIS A 54 12.93 5.61 1.69
N ILE A 55 13.47 6.50 0.85
CA ILE A 55 12.97 7.88 0.74
C ILE A 55 12.01 8.04 -0.44
N CYS A 56 10.86 8.67 -0.18
CA CYS A 56 9.99 9.15 -1.24
C CYS A 56 10.45 10.53 -1.73
N TYR A 57 11.02 10.61 -2.92
CA TYR A 57 11.45 11.87 -3.53
C TYR A 57 10.31 12.66 -4.19
N ASN A 58 9.11 12.07 -4.32
CA ASN A 58 7.93 12.73 -4.89
C ASN A 58 7.20 13.61 -3.86
N CYS A 59 7.47 13.41 -2.57
CA CYS A 59 6.93 14.24 -1.50
C CYS A 59 7.83 15.45 -1.20
N PRO A 60 7.25 16.65 -0.94
CA PRO A 60 8.03 17.82 -0.56
C PRO A 60 8.92 17.61 0.67
N GLN A 61 8.42 16.85 1.65
CA GLN A 61 9.12 16.58 2.91
C GLN A 61 10.10 15.40 2.86
N LYS A 62 10.15 14.67 1.73
CA LYS A 62 11.03 13.50 1.52
C LYS A 62 11.07 12.53 2.72
N PRO A 63 9.90 11.99 3.14
CA PRO A 63 9.85 11.07 4.26
C PRO A 63 10.72 9.84 3.98
N ASP A 64 11.44 9.41 5.02
CA ASP A 64 12.26 8.20 5.03
C ASP A 64 11.50 7.09 5.77
N PHE A 65 11.05 6.08 5.03
CA PHE A 65 10.24 4.98 5.56
C PHE A 65 11.13 3.92 6.21
N ASP A 66 10.61 3.23 7.23
CA ASP A 66 11.38 2.22 7.96
C ASP A 66 11.59 0.91 7.19
N SER A 67 10.90 0.74 6.05
CA SER A 67 11.07 -0.40 5.16
C SER A 67 10.74 -0.05 3.72
N GLU A 68 11.30 -0.82 2.79
CA GLU A 68 10.99 -0.72 1.36
C GLU A 68 9.49 -0.94 1.11
N SER A 69 8.88 -1.93 1.76
CA SER A 69 7.44 -2.21 1.62
C SER A 69 6.56 -1.01 2.01
N ASN A 70 6.96 -0.26 3.04
CA ASN A 70 6.23 0.95 3.45
C ASN A 70 6.37 2.07 2.43
N LEU A 71 7.57 2.25 1.85
CA LEU A 71 7.79 3.20 0.76
C LEU A 71 6.97 2.83 -0.48
N GLN A 72 6.95 1.55 -0.87
CA GLN A 72 6.17 1.06 -2.00
C GLN A 72 4.66 1.27 -1.79
N ASN A 73 4.15 0.99 -0.59
CA ASN A 73 2.77 1.30 -0.24
C ASN A 73 2.49 2.80 -0.27
N HIS A 74 3.42 3.64 0.18
CA HIS A 74 3.28 5.09 0.09
C HIS A 74 3.24 5.59 -1.36
N TYR A 75 4.01 5.00 -2.29
CA TYR A 75 3.95 5.38 -3.70
C TYR A 75 2.55 5.23 -4.31
N LYS A 76 1.71 4.33 -3.77
CA LYS A 76 0.29 4.22 -4.16
C LYS A 76 -0.50 5.51 -3.93
N THR A 77 -0.09 6.36 -2.98
CA THR A 77 -0.70 7.68 -2.75
C THR A 77 -0.42 8.69 -3.86
N HIS A 78 0.66 8.49 -4.62
CA HIS A 78 0.99 9.28 -5.80
C HIS A 78 0.35 8.74 -7.08
N ALA A 79 -0.15 7.51 -7.06
CA ALA A 79 -0.78 6.89 -8.21
C ALA A 79 -2.02 7.69 -8.62
N LYS A 80 -2.16 7.92 -9.93
CA LYS A 80 -3.37 8.54 -10.48
C LYS A 80 -4.55 7.61 -10.21
N LYS A 81 -5.61 8.16 -9.63
CA LYS A 81 -6.90 7.46 -9.49
C LYS A 81 -7.57 7.38 -10.86
N THR A 82 -7.81 6.17 -11.34
CA THR A 82 -8.38 5.90 -12.68
C THR A 82 -9.56 4.92 -12.65
N VAL A 83 -9.78 4.24 -11.54
CA VAL A 83 -10.84 3.24 -11.40
C VAL A 83 -12.06 3.89 -10.78
N GLU A 84 -13.09 4.13 -11.59
CA GLU A 84 -14.34 4.72 -11.11
C GLU A 84 -15.22 3.66 -10.43
N CYS A 85 -15.82 4.03 -9.29
CA CYS A 85 -16.95 3.28 -8.76
C CYS A 85 -18.12 3.42 -9.73
N LEU A 86 -18.92 2.36 -9.85
CA LEU A 86 -19.98 2.28 -10.85
C LEU A 86 -21.37 2.55 -10.26
N GLY A 87 -21.46 2.62 -8.93
CA GLY A 87 -22.64 3.10 -8.21
C GLY A 87 -22.51 4.52 -7.65
N CYS A 88 -21.31 5.13 -7.67
CA CYS A 88 -21.13 6.51 -7.22
C CYS A 88 -19.98 7.22 -7.96
N SER A 89 -19.80 8.52 -7.74
CA SER A 89 -18.79 9.31 -8.45
C SER A 89 -17.36 9.22 -7.89
N ARG A 90 -17.07 8.26 -6.97
CA ARG A 90 -15.72 8.12 -6.40
C ARG A 90 -14.77 7.41 -7.37
N VAL A 91 -13.49 7.78 -7.31
CA VAL A 91 -12.41 7.21 -8.13
C VAL A 91 -11.30 6.68 -7.22
N PHE A 92 -10.72 5.55 -7.61
CA PHE A 92 -9.76 4.75 -6.85
C PHE A 92 -8.50 4.49 -7.67
N ILE A 93 -7.44 4.12 -6.97
CA ILE A 93 -6.12 3.84 -7.56
C ILE A 93 -6.01 2.42 -8.14
N SER A 94 -6.90 1.51 -7.76
CA SER A 94 -6.88 0.10 -8.15
C SER A 94 -8.30 -0.50 -8.10
N ASP A 95 -8.48 -1.67 -8.71
CA ASP A 95 -9.77 -2.37 -8.71
C ASP A 95 -10.08 -2.92 -7.31
N SER A 96 -9.09 -3.46 -6.60
CA SER A 96 -9.27 -3.92 -5.21
C SER A 96 -9.76 -2.80 -4.28
N ALA A 97 -9.21 -1.59 -4.41
CA ALA A 97 -9.63 -0.43 -3.61
C ALA A 97 -11.04 0.06 -3.97
N MET A 98 -11.44 -0.07 -5.24
CA MET A 98 -12.80 0.25 -5.68
C MET A 98 -13.81 -0.77 -5.16
N VAL A 99 -13.47 -2.05 -5.08
CA VAL A 99 -14.35 -3.11 -4.54
C VAL A 99 -14.43 -3.07 -3.02
N LEU A 100 -13.35 -2.71 -2.32
CA LEU A 100 -13.37 -2.50 -0.87
C LEU A 100 -14.31 -1.35 -0.45
N HIS A 101 -14.51 -0.36 -1.32
CA HIS A 101 -15.33 0.80 -1.02
C HIS A 101 -16.82 0.48 -0.70
N PRO A 102 -17.55 -0.28 -1.55
CA PRO A 102 -18.86 -0.81 -1.19
C PRO A 102 -18.76 -1.83 -0.07
N GLU A 103 -17.83 -2.79 -0.08
CA GLU A 103 -17.71 -3.80 1.00
C GLU A 103 -17.58 -3.15 2.40
N ALA A 104 -16.86 -2.03 2.52
CA ALA A 104 -16.72 -1.28 3.77
C ALA A 104 -17.94 -0.39 4.13
N GLY A 105 -19.05 -0.49 3.39
CA GLY A 105 -20.29 0.25 3.63
C GLY A 105 -20.22 1.74 3.30
N TYR A 106 -19.25 2.17 2.50
CA TYR A 106 -19.07 3.60 2.19
C TYR A 106 -19.72 4.04 0.88
N CYS A 107 -20.26 3.10 0.08
CA CYS A 107 -20.80 3.42 -1.25
C CYS A 107 -22.20 4.02 -1.17
N GLN A 108 -22.37 5.18 -1.80
CA GLN A 108 -23.64 5.92 -1.77
C GLN A 108 -24.74 5.29 -2.63
N SER A 109 -24.41 4.33 -3.50
CA SER A 109 -25.42 3.53 -4.22
C SER A 109 -26.21 2.59 -3.32
N GLY A 110 -25.73 2.34 -2.10
CA GLY A 110 -26.24 1.28 -1.24
C GLY A 110 -25.60 -0.08 -1.49
N ALA A 111 -24.70 -0.23 -2.47
CA ALA A 111 -23.88 -1.43 -2.60
C ALA A 111 -23.01 -1.63 -1.36
N ASP A 112 -23.06 -2.82 -0.79
CA ASP A 112 -22.34 -3.26 0.39
C ASP A 112 -21.55 -4.56 0.13
N GLU A 113 -21.06 -5.19 1.20
CA GLU A 113 -20.35 -6.47 1.14
C GLU A 113 -21.22 -7.59 0.57
N ASP A 114 -22.44 -7.75 1.10
CA ASP A 114 -23.39 -8.78 0.66
C ASP A 114 -23.68 -8.64 -0.83
N TYR A 115 -23.90 -7.41 -1.31
CA TYR A 115 -24.13 -7.14 -2.73
C TYR A 115 -22.94 -7.56 -3.60
N VAL A 116 -21.71 -7.24 -3.20
CA VAL A 116 -20.51 -7.64 -3.94
C VAL A 116 -20.34 -9.16 -3.96
N THR A 117 -20.57 -9.81 -2.82
CA THR A 117 -20.51 -11.27 -2.69
C THR A 117 -21.55 -11.94 -3.57
N GLU A 118 -22.81 -11.50 -3.54
CA GLU A 118 -23.86 -12.02 -4.43
C GLU A 118 -23.44 -11.89 -5.91
N CYS A 119 -22.94 -10.73 -6.32
CA CYS A 119 -22.44 -10.53 -7.68
C CYS A 119 -21.28 -11.47 -8.03
N ALA A 120 -20.39 -11.74 -7.07
CA ALA A 120 -19.26 -12.65 -7.25
C ALA A 120 -19.73 -14.09 -7.44
N LEU A 121 -20.73 -14.53 -6.68
CA LEU A 121 -21.30 -15.88 -6.73
C LEU A 121 -22.14 -16.12 -7.99
N GLU A 122 -22.89 -15.11 -8.44
CA GLU A 122 -23.68 -15.16 -9.68
C GLU A 122 -22.84 -15.07 -10.96
N CYS A 123 -21.60 -14.58 -10.86
CA CYS A 123 -20.73 -14.49 -12.02
C CYS A 123 -20.47 -15.89 -12.60
N TYR A 124 -20.49 -15.99 -13.94
CA TYR A 124 -20.24 -17.24 -14.65
C TYR A 124 -18.85 -17.87 -14.42
N GLN A 125 -17.92 -17.14 -13.78
CA GLN A 125 -16.60 -17.60 -13.38
C GLN A 125 -16.50 -17.96 -11.89
N SER A 126 -17.59 -17.91 -11.12
CA SER A 126 -17.58 -18.08 -9.66
C SER A 126 -16.85 -19.35 -9.22
N GLY A 127 -17.10 -20.48 -9.89
CA GLY A 127 -16.43 -21.75 -9.59
C GLY A 127 -14.91 -21.77 -9.75
N GLN A 128 -14.27 -20.70 -10.22
CA GLN A 128 -12.79 -20.58 -10.25
C GLN A 128 -12.22 -19.98 -8.97
N TYR A 129 -12.98 -19.13 -8.28
CA TYR A 129 -12.50 -18.35 -7.15
C TYR A 129 -13.37 -18.46 -5.89
N THR A 130 -14.43 -19.26 -5.91
CA THR A 130 -15.19 -19.60 -4.70
C THR A 130 -14.43 -20.65 -3.89
N SER A 131 -14.47 -20.50 -2.57
CA SER A 131 -13.85 -21.44 -1.64
C SER A 131 -14.84 -22.54 -1.21
N ASP A 132 -14.33 -23.76 -1.03
CA ASP A 132 -15.08 -24.87 -0.44
C ASP A 132 -15.01 -24.86 1.10
N ASP A 133 -14.09 -24.08 1.68
CA ASP A 133 -13.97 -23.91 3.12
C ASP A 133 -15.04 -22.92 3.60
N PRO A 134 -15.98 -23.33 4.48
CA PRO A 134 -17.05 -22.46 4.96
C PRO A 134 -16.58 -21.28 5.81
N ALA A 135 -15.29 -21.19 6.18
CA ALA A 135 -14.72 -20.01 6.82
C ALA A 135 -14.38 -18.86 5.84
N PHE A 136 -14.35 -19.16 4.53
CA PHE A 136 -13.94 -18.21 3.50
C PHE A 136 -14.85 -18.32 2.28
N ASP A 137 -15.33 -17.18 1.79
CA ASP A 137 -16.17 -17.17 0.58
C ASP A 137 -15.37 -17.39 -0.70
N PHE A 138 -14.10 -16.96 -0.69
CA PHE A 138 -13.26 -16.93 -1.88
C PHE A 138 -11.91 -17.59 -1.67
N GLN A 139 -11.29 -18.02 -2.77
CA GLN A 139 -9.92 -18.48 -2.84
C GLN A 139 -9.28 -18.06 -4.15
N CYS A 140 -7.96 -17.92 -4.15
CA CYS A 140 -7.22 -17.63 -5.38
C CYS A 140 -7.24 -18.84 -6.33
N PRO A 141 -7.67 -18.69 -7.59
CA PRO A 141 -7.68 -19.78 -8.57
C PRO A 141 -6.30 -20.40 -8.83
N ALA A 142 -5.23 -19.59 -8.74
CA ALA A 142 -3.88 -20.03 -9.07
C ALA A 142 -3.16 -20.70 -7.89
N CYS A 143 -3.30 -20.18 -6.67
CA CYS A 143 -2.53 -20.64 -5.51
C CYS A 143 -3.37 -21.21 -4.36
N GLY A 144 -4.71 -21.15 -4.45
CA GLY A 144 -5.63 -21.66 -3.43
C GLY A 144 -5.63 -20.88 -2.12
N THR A 145 -4.98 -19.72 -2.03
CA THR A 145 -5.01 -18.90 -0.80
C THR A 145 -6.44 -18.42 -0.54
N PRO A 146 -7.00 -18.64 0.66
CA PRO A 146 -8.39 -18.29 0.96
C PRO A 146 -8.55 -16.83 1.42
N PHE A 147 -9.72 -16.26 1.17
CA PHE A 147 -10.10 -14.88 1.47
C PHE A 147 -11.60 -14.79 1.80
N SER A 148 -11.96 -13.96 2.78
CA SER A 148 -13.37 -13.68 3.10
C SER A 148 -13.97 -12.56 2.24
N LEU A 149 -13.14 -11.71 1.63
CA LEU A 149 -13.60 -10.57 0.83
C LEU A 149 -13.04 -10.64 -0.58
N MET A 150 -13.83 -10.18 -1.54
CA MET A 150 -13.40 -10.12 -2.93
C MET A 150 -12.31 -9.06 -3.11
N SER A 151 -12.41 -7.92 -2.41
CA SER A 151 -11.33 -6.92 -2.43
C SER A 151 -9.98 -7.46 -1.96
N ALA A 152 -9.97 -8.37 -0.98
CA ALA A 152 -8.73 -8.99 -0.47
C ALA A 152 -8.12 -9.95 -1.51
N LEU A 153 -8.95 -10.76 -2.17
CA LEU A 153 -8.50 -11.61 -3.27
C LEU A 153 -7.98 -10.79 -4.46
N LEU A 154 -8.67 -9.72 -4.84
CA LEU A 154 -8.21 -8.81 -5.90
C LEU A 154 -6.90 -8.13 -5.52
N GLN A 155 -6.74 -7.69 -4.26
CA GLN A 155 -5.49 -7.12 -3.76
C GLN A 155 -4.34 -8.13 -3.82
N HIS A 156 -4.60 -9.40 -3.51
CA HIS A 156 -3.62 -10.46 -3.68
C HIS A 156 -3.16 -10.56 -5.15
N ALA A 157 -4.09 -10.62 -6.11
CA ALA A 157 -3.77 -10.67 -7.53
C ALA A 157 -3.06 -9.40 -8.07
N GLU A 158 -3.28 -8.23 -7.46
CA GLU A 158 -2.59 -6.97 -7.82
C GLU A 158 -1.18 -6.87 -7.24
N SER A 159 -0.95 -7.46 -6.06
CA SER A 159 0.27 -7.22 -5.27
C SER A 159 1.28 -8.37 -5.32
N VAL A 160 0.83 -9.58 -5.57
CA VAL A 160 1.68 -10.78 -5.55
C VAL A 160 2.10 -11.12 -6.98
N VAL A 161 3.25 -10.60 -7.40
CA VAL A 161 3.85 -10.86 -8.72
C VAL A 161 4.14 -12.34 -8.98
N THR A 162 4.28 -13.14 -7.92
CA THR A 162 4.55 -14.59 -8.01
C THR A 162 3.28 -15.45 -8.11
N CYS A 163 2.09 -14.83 -8.09
CA CYS A 163 0.83 -15.53 -8.30
C CYS A 163 0.43 -15.40 -9.77
N ASP A 164 0.16 -16.51 -10.44
CA ASP A 164 -0.21 -16.54 -11.86
C ASP A 164 -1.65 -16.06 -12.14
N GLU A 165 -2.41 -15.66 -11.11
CA GLU A 165 -3.70 -14.97 -11.29
C GLU A 165 -3.49 -13.46 -11.39
N HIS A 166 -4.09 -12.85 -12.41
CA HIS A 166 -4.02 -11.42 -12.68
C HIS A 166 -5.40 -10.83 -12.97
N LEU A 167 -5.52 -9.51 -12.93
CA LEU A 167 -6.79 -8.81 -13.19
C LEU A 167 -7.05 -8.53 -14.69
N GLU A 168 -6.33 -9.18 -15.59
CA GLU A 168 -6.56 -9.04 -17.03
C GLU A 168 -7.93 -9.60 -17.44
N ARG A 169 -8.55 -9.00 -18.46
CA ARG A 169 -9.94 -9.29 -18.88
C ARG A 169 -10.24 -10.75 -19.23
N ASN A 170 -9.24 -11.53 -19.60
CA ASN A 170 -9.34 -12.95 -19.95
C ASN A 170 -9.28 -13.86 -18.71
N MET A 171 -8.73 -13.39 -17.61
CA MET A 171 -8.59 -14.12 -16.35
C MET A 171 -9.91 -14.13 -15.58
N SER A 172 -10.03 -15.06 -14.62
CA SER A 172 -11.27 -15.27 -13.88
C SER A 172 -11.66 -14.02 -13.08
N LEU A 173 -10.70 -13.38 -12.41
CA LEU A 173 -10.92 -12.17 -11.63
C LEU A 173 -11.18 -10.93 -12.52
N GLY A 174 -10.54 -10.83 -13.68
CA GLY A 174 -10.83 -9.76 -14.64
C GLY A 174 -12.24 -9.88 -15.26
N LYS A 175 -12.72 -11.11 -15.48
CA LYS A 175 -14.11 -11.38 -15.90
C LYS A 175 -15.11 -11.06 -14.79
N PHE A 176 -14.80 -11.39 -13.54
CA PHE A 176 -15.59 -10.95 -12.39
C PHE A 176 -15.70 -9.43 -12.34
N LEU A 177 -14.58 -8.69 -12.44
CA LEU A 177 -14.61 -7.23 -12.43
C LEU A 177 -15.49 -6.67 -13.54
N HIS A 178 -15.46 -7.28 -14.74
CA HIS A 178 -16.37 -6.92 -15.82
C HIS A 178 -17.84 -7.19 -15.48
N TYR A 179 -18.16 -8.34 -14.88
CA TYR A 179 -19.51 -8.71 -14.45
C TYR A 179 -20.02 -7.78 -13.34
N LEU A 180 -19.21 -7.49 -12.33
CA LEU A 180 -19.51 -6.55 -11.25
C LEU A 180 -19.88 -5.17 -11.80
N ARG A 181 -19.22 -4.74 -12.90
CA ARG A 181 -19.62 -3.50 -13.60
C ARG A 181 -21.04 -3.52 -14.11
N MET A 182 -21.54 -4.69 -14.52
CA MET A 182 -22.90 -4.86 -14.99
C MET A 182 -23.90 -4.94 -13.84
N CYS A 183 -23.53 -5.57 -12.72
CA CYS A 183 -24.38 -5.63 -11.54
C CYS A 183 -24.63 -4.24 -10.96
N MET A 184 -23.58 -3.49 -10.65
CA MET A 184 -23.70 -2.17 -10.01
C MET A 184 -24.43 -1.12 -10.85
N ARG A 185 -24.61 -1.33 -12.16
CA ARG A 185 -25.46 -0.46 -13.01
C ARG A 185 -26.96 -0.65 -12.80
N LYS A 186 -27.37 -1.68 -12.05
CA LYS A 186 -28.78 -1.99 -11.75
C LYS A 186 -29.26 -1.31 -10.46
N LEU A 187 -28.36 -0.68 -9.72
CA LEU A 187 -28.64 0.15 -8.53
C LEU A 187 -28.94 1.59 -8.95
#